data_AF-A0A2N3PNQ0-F1
#
_entry.id   AF-A0A2N3PNQ0-F1
#
_cell.length_a   1.000
_cell.length_b   1.000
_cell.length_c   1.000
_cell.angle_alpha   90.00
_cell.angle_beta   90.00
_cell.angle_gamma   90.00
#
_symmetry.space_group_name_H-M   'P 1'
#
loop_
_entity.id
_entity.type
_entity.pdbx_description
1 polymer ?
#
loop_
_entity_poly.entity_id
_entity_poly.type
_entity_poly.pdbx_seq_one_letter_code
_entity_poly.pdbx_strand_id
1 'polypeptide(L)'
;MNRRIAKLLMRFGINGEKILAEAAAEVTETRELLANPALVDDHGLIRLHSIGMMDAILELATGGKPAITLPNNPQDSLQAIALFLRLNHTREFFWREKDTPSAWSTRIIDALFNSLAKKRLFSQTDILALDRFSRNPLWLGLFGYILELFLKAIADEKRIALLDRATSQAAVQAFRSSSQTRQARLPKVKYGNPIASFKDIAEYAIGEYLEGLDVNEALARTLVQAQLGLGEKGGNERFEAFLRDNRIDPDTFPTTVAVLYERVQSQVRFQESEGEVAAVCFAYAAEMKQTGRIEKVFANFADAIFPVAAKCRRHFVFGGISAKDGATVIARWAGRSFFLAELRKGGMQKLVTQLVPQLSSEERRALMAFRDGRTEAQALNPGDVERYVRARCKMLTLSAQQAKITRVEQLIHQQINGAEQFIQRPGQEALQDMTYGVDVFFRALRTVMEDICTGTGALLREQMKVLHEFQRRYGPLSTVALLYPIQPGMRAEQWLQNARAALRQVDNEFFEA
;
A
#
# COMPACT_ATOMS: atom_id res chain seq x y z
N MET A 1 26.48 13.05 -31.76
CA MET A 1 26.65 12.97 -30.30
C MET A 1 27.88 12.16 -29.91
N ASN A 2 27.98 10.90 -30.32
CA ASN A 2 29.11 9.99 -30.06
C ASN A 2 30.52 10.62 -30.04
N ARG A 3 30.91 11.38 -31.07
CA ARG A 3 32.20 12.08 -31.11
C ARG A 3 32.41 13.10 -29.98
N ARG A 4 31.35 13.78 -29.51
CA ARG A 4 31.42 14.73 -28.38
C ARG A 4 31.67 13.99 -27.07
N ILE A 5 31.01 12.85 -26.87
CA ILE A 5 31.21 11.99 -25.68
C ILE A 5 32.61 11.38 -25.69
N ALA A 6 33.09 10.89 -26.84
CA ALA A 6 34.46 10.39 -26.97
C ALA A 6 35.50 11.47 -26.62
N LYS A 7 35.29 12.72 -27.07
CA LYS A 7 36.13 13.87 -26.67
C LYS A 7 36.04 14.20 -25.18
N LEU A 8 34.85 14.10 -24.58
CA LEU A 8 34.66 14.31 -23.15
C LEU A 8 35.42 13.25 -22.34
N LEU A 9 35.28 11.97 -22.71
CA LEU A 9 35.98 10.84 -22.09
C LEU A 9 37.50 10.99 -22.10
N MET A 10 38.07 11.47 -23.22
CA MET A 10 39.52 11.74 -23.31
C MET A 10 40.00 12.74 -22.24
N ARG A 11 39.17 13.70 -21.83
CA ARG A 11 39.50 14.64 -20.74
C ARG A 11 39.61 13.98 -19.37
N PHE A 12 39.06 12.78 -19.22
CA PHE A 12 39.11 11.97 -18.01
C PHE A 12 40.11 10.80 -18.13
N GLY A 13 41.00 10.81 -19.14
CA GLY A 13 42.01 9.75 -19.35
C GLY A 13 41.45 8.45 -19.93
N ILE A 14 40.22 8.46 -20.44
CA ILE A 14 39.56 7.29 -21.02
C ILE A 14 39.67 7.35 -22.54
N ASN A 15 40.10 6.24 -23.18
CA ASN A 15 40.17 6.14 -24.64
C ASN A 15 38.76 6.00 -25.26
N GLY A 16 38.09 7.14 -25.47
CA GLY A 16 36.73 7.19 -26.02
C GLY A 16 36.61 6.67 -27.46
N GLU A 17 37.68 6.70 -28.26
CA GLU A 17 37.68 6.19 -29.63
C GLU A 17 37.65 4.65 -29.66
N LYS A 18 38.39 4.01 -28.75
CA LYS A 18 38.36 2.55 -28.57
C LYS A 18 36.96 2.07 -28.19
N ILE A 19 36.34 2.69 -27.19
CA ILE A 19 34.99 2.32 -26.72
C ILE A 19 33.95 2.54 -27.83
N LEU A 20 34.11 3.59 -28.64
CA LEU A 20 33.26 3.82 -29.80
C LEU A 20 33.36 2.68 -30.83
N ALA A 21 34.60 2.27 -31.15
CA ALA A 21 34.84 1.20 -32.11
C ALA A 21 34.26 -0.14 -31.62
N GLU A 22 34.46 -0.46 -30.34
CA GLU A 22 33.88 -1.66 -29.71
C GLU A 22 32.35 -1.64 -29.75
N ALA A 23 31.72 -0.50 -29.41
CA ALA A 23 30.26 -0.37 -29.44
C ALA A 23 29.67 -0.42 -30.86
N ALA A 24 30.44 -0.04 -31.89
CA ALA A 24 30.01 -0.11 -33.28
C ALA A 24 30.22 -1.51 -33.90
N ALA A 25 31.17 -2.29 -33.39
CA ALA A 25 31.47 -3.63 -33.87
C ALA A 25 30.44 -4.67 -33.36
N GLU A 26 29.86 -4.45 -32.19
CA GLU A 26 28.91 -5.35 -31.55
C GLU A 26 27.46 -4.92 -31.88
N VAL A 27 26.86 -5.53 -32.91
CA VAL A 27 25.44 -5.31 -33.22
C VAL A 27 24.60 -6.17 -32.26
N THR A 28 24.29 -5.60 -31.09
CA THR A 28 23.43 -6.23 -30.09
C THR A 28 21.97 -5.81 -30.29
N GLU A 29 21.02 -6.74 -30.11
CA GLU A 29 19.61 -6.40 -30.18
C GLU A 29 19.18 -5.46 -29.04
N THR A 30 18.26 -4.53 -29.34
CA THR A 30 17.75 -3.56 -28.37
C THR A 30 17.16 -4.23 -27.12
N ARG A 31 16.52 -5.38 -27.28
CA ARG A 31 15.93 -6.14 -26.16
C ARG A 31 17.00 -6.65 -25.19
N GLU A 32 18.14 -7.12 -25.70
CA GLU A 32 19.26 -7.59 -24.89
C GLU A 32 19.93 -6.44 -24.15
N LEU A 33 20.10 -5.29 -24.81
CA LEU A 33 20.65 -4.08 -24.19
C LEU A 33 19.74 -3.54 -23.07
N LEU A 34 18.42 -3.65 -23.21
CA LEU A 34 17.47 -3.27 -22.16
C LEU A 34 17.45 -4.25 -20.97
N ALA A 35 17.87 -5.50 -21.18
CA ALA A 35 18.07 -6.50 -20.11
C ALA A 35 19.47 -6.43 -19.49
N ASN A 36 20.30 -5.47 -19.89
CA ASN A 36 21.67 -5.35 -19.41
C ASN A 36 21.70 -5.14 -17.88
N PRO A 37 22.61 -5.80 -17.13
CA PRO A 37 22.76 -5.66 -15.68
C PRO A 37 22.95 -4.22 -15.19
N ALA A 38 23.47 -3.32 -16.04
CA ALA A 38 23.61 -1.90 -15.73
C ALA A 38 22.28 -1.15 -15.75
N LEU A 39 21.22 -1.66 -16.40
CA LEU A 39 19.88 -1.07 -16.42
C LEU A 39 18.87 -1.82 -15.56
N VAL A 40 19.02 -3.12 -15.43
CA VAL A 40 18.10 -3.99 -14.70
C VAL A 40 18.91 -4.93 -13.82
N ASP A 41 18.59 -5.06 -12.54
CA ASP A 41 19.26 -6.03 -11.68
C ASP A 41 18.72 -7.46 -11.84
N ASP A 42 19.32 -8.40 -11.11
CA ASP A 42 18.95 -9.82 -11.18
C ASP A 42 17.51 -10.10 -10.68
N HIS A 43 16.88 -9.13 -10.02
CA HIS A 43 15.50 -9.17 -9.56
C HIS A 43 14.52 -8.47 -10.52
N GLY A 44 15.01 -7.95 -11.65
CA GLY A 44 14.19 -7.22 -12.61
C GLY A 44 13.92 -5.75 -12.24
N LEU A 45 14.66 -5.19 -11.28
CA LEU A 45 14.51 -3.79 -10.83
C LEU A 45 15.34 -2.84 -11.68
N ILE A 46 14.76 -1.68 -12.00
CA ILE A 46 15.38 -0.70 -12.90
C ILE A 46 16.40 0.16 -12.15
N ARG A 47 17.64 0.17 -12.63
CA ARG A 47 18.74 0.97 -12.05
C ARG A 47 18.67 2.42 -12.50
N LEU A 48 18.05 3.26 -11.66
CA LEU A 48 17.91 4.69 -11.91
C LEU A 48 19.25 5.41 -11.98
N HIS A 49 20.25 4.93 -11.24
CA HIS A 49 21.58 5.52 -11.20
C HIS A 49 22.23 5.56 -12.59
N SER A 50 22.33 4.42 -13.28
CA SER A 50 22.96 4.33 -14.60
C SER A 50 22.26 5.20 -15.65
N ILE A 51 20.93 5.30 -15.59
CA ILE A 51 20.16 6.16 -16.49
C ILE A 51 20.41 7.63 -16.18
N GLY A 52 20.40 8.00 -14.89
CA GLY A 52 20.77 9.34 -14.46
C GLY A 52 22.19 9.71 -14.90
N MET A 53 23.14 8.78 -14.80
CA MET A 53 24.52 9.02 -15.22
C MET A 53 24.64 9.26 -16.71
N MET A 54 23.97 8.45 -17.54
CA MET A 54 23.90 8.70 -18.98
C MET A 54 23.34 10.09 -19.28
N ASP A 55 22.27 10.50 -18.60
CA ASP A 55 21.68 11.85 -18.69
C ASP A 55 22.69 12.94 -18.33
N ALA A 56 23.39 12.80 -17.20
CA ALA A 56 24.37 13.77 -16.72
C ALA A 56 25.56 13.93 -17.67
N ILE A 57 26.05 12.81 -18.23
CA ILE A 57 27.18 12.82 -19.16
C ILE A 57 26.77 13.45 -20.50
N LEU A 58 25.54 13.20 -20.94
CA LEU A 58 24.97 13.86 -22.11
C LEU A 58 24.79 15.37 -21.91
N GLU A 59 24.32 15.80 -20.74
CA GLU A 59 24.27 17.23 -20.37
C GLU A 59 25.67 17.85 -20.40
N LEU A 60 26.68 17.22 -19.79
CA LEU A 60 28.06 17.73 -19.85
C LEU A 60 28.61 17.76 -21.28
N ALA A 61 28.36 16.74 -22.09
CA ALA A 61 28.80 16.68 -23.48
C ALA A 61 28.11 17.72 -24.38
N THR A 62 26.97 18.25 -23.95
CA THR A 62 26.25 19.36 -24.60
C THR A 62 26.56 20.73 -24.00
N GLY A 63 27.38 20.80 -22.95
CA GLY A 63 27.78 22.04 -22.28
C GLY A 63 26.80 22.50 -21.18
N GLY A 64 25.83 21.67 -20.81
CA GLY A 64 24.87 21.91 -19.75
C GLY A 64 25.40 21.57 -18.35
N LYS A 65 24.61 21.92 -17.33
CA LYS A 65 24.86 21.54 -15.93
C LYS A 65 24.01 20.31 -15.58
N PRO A 66 24.61 19.18 -15.18
CA PRO A 66 23.86 18.00 -14.80
C PRO A 66 23.01 18.28 -13.56
N ALA A 67 21.81 17.71 -13.52
CA ALA A 67 20.89 17.86 -12.39
C ALA A 67 20.95 16.72 -11.39
N ILE A 68 21.62 15.63 -11.75
CA ILE A 68 21.99 14.57 -10.82
C ILE A 68 23.48 14.71 -10.50
N THR A 69 23.86 14.28 -9.31
CA THR A 69 25.26 14.30 -8.90
C THR A 69 25.99 13.14 -9.58
N LEU A 70 27.12 13.41 -10.24
CA LEU A 70 27.96 12.34 -10.79
C LEU A 70 28.65 11.58 -9.64
N PRO A 71 28.70 10.24 -9.69
CA PRO A 71 29.38 9.45 -8.68
C PRO A 71 30.89 9.64 -8.73
N ASN A 72 31.55 9.40 -7.60
CA ASN A 72 33.02 9.42 -7.51
C ASN A 72 33.67 8.18 -8.14
N ASN A 73 32.89 7.12 -8.47
CA ASN A 73 33.39 5.88 -9.05
C ASN A 73 33.50 5.97 -10.59
N PRO A 74 34.72 5.92 -11.18
CA PRO A 74 34.90 5.99 -12.63
C PRO A 74 34.35 4.77 -13.38
N GLN A 75 34.28 3.60 -12.74
CA GLN A 75 33.91 2.35 -13.40
C GLN A 75 32.42 2.29 -13.74
N ASP A 76 31.56 2.77 -12.86
CA ASP A 76 30.11 2.88 -13.11
C ASP A 76 29.84 3.87 -14.26
N SER A 77 30.66 4.92 -14.34
CA SER A 77 30.62 5.92 -15.43
C SER A 77 30.97 5.29 -16.76
N LEU A 78 32.00 4.46 -16.80
CA LEU A 78 32.41 3.74 -18.00
C LEU A 78 31.33 2.76 -18.49
N GLN A 79 30.71 2.00 -17.58
CA GLN A 79 29.65 1.05 -17.95
C GLN A 79 28.41 1.76 -18.52
N ALA A 80 27.97 2.84 -17.87
CA ALA A 80 26.86 3.66 -18.34
C ALA A 80 27.15 4.25 -19.74
N ILE A 81 28.38 4.69 -19.99
CA ILE A 81 28.78 5.27 -21.28
C ILE A 81 28.90 4.21 -22.38
N ALA A 82 29.48 3.06 -22.08
CA ALA A 82 29.54 1.94 -23.02
C ALA A 82 28.13 1.51 -23.43
N LEU A 83 27.21 1.42 -22.46
CA LEU A 83 25.81 1.11 -22.73
C LEU A 83 25.11 2.22 -23.52
N PHE A 84 25.34 3.50 -23.19
CA PHE A 84 24.86 4.61 -24.01
C PHE A 84 25.29 4.46 -25.47
N LEU A 85 26.57 4.19 -25.72
CA LEU A 85 27.10 4.09 -27.07
C LEU A 85 26.44 2.94 -27.84
N ARG A 86 26.30 1.77 -27.23
CA ARG A 86 25.61 0.60 -27.80
C ARG A 86 24.14 0.92 -28.10
N LEU A 87 23.41 1.47 -27.12
CA LEU A 87 22.01 1.90 -27.32
C LEU A 87 21.91 2.92 -28.45
N ASN A 88 22.85 3.86 -28.54
CA ASN A 88 22.84 4.89 -29.57
C ASN A 88 23.08 4.36 -31.00
N HIS A 89 23.56 3.11 -31.15
CA HIS A 89 23.66 2.41 -32.43
C HIS A 89 22.39 1.65 -32.82
N THR A 90 21.39 1.55 -31.93
CA THR A 90 20.10 0.92 -32.23
C THR A 90 19.11 1.86 -32.93
N ARG A 91 18.14 1.30 -33.65
CA ARG A 91 17.07 2.09 -34.30
C ARG A 91 16.15 2.78 -33.30
N GLU A 92 15.92 2.20 -32.13
CA GLU A 92 15.03 2.77 -31.11
C GLU A 92 15.68 3.91 -30.34
N PHE A 93 16.98 3.80 -30.04
CA PHE A 93 17.69 4.71 -29.14
C PHE A 93 18.78 5.55 -29.81
N PHE A 94 18.89 5.59 -31.13
CA PHE A 94 19.79 6.57 -31.75
C PHE A 94 19.41 8.01 -31.37
N TRP A 95 20.44 8.84 -31.24
CA TRP A 95 20.38 10.26 -30.93
C TRP A 95 19.92 11.04 -32.15
N ARG A 96 18.79 11.72 -32.02
CA ARG A 96 18.15 12.52 -33.07
C ARG A 96 18.61 13.98 -32.96
N GLU A 97 18.45 14.72 -34.05
CA GLU A 97 18.84 16.13 -34.09
C GLU A 97 18.10 17.00 -33.06
N LYS A 98 16.83 16.67 -32.78
CA LYS A 98 15.97 17.37 -31.81
C LYS A 98 16.06 16.80 -30.39
N ASP A 99 16.90 15.80 -30.15
CA ASP A 99 17.01 15.20 -28.82
C ASP A 99 17.67 16.17 -27.84
N THR A 100 17.13 16.19 -26.62
CA THR A 100 17.84 16.69 -25.43
C THR A 100 18.38 15.49 -24.63
N PRO A 101 19.42 15.66 -23.80
CA PRO A 101 19.94 14.60 -22.93
C PRO A 101 18.83 13.86 -22.18
N SER A 102 17.98 14.66 -21.55
CA SER A 102 16.80 14.22 -20.82
C SER A 102 15.74 13.52 -21.67
N ALA A 103 15.56 13.89 -22.94
CA ALA A 103 14.58 13.24 -23.82
C ALA A 103 15.08 11.85 -24.21
N TRP A 104 16.37 11.76 -24.51
CA TRP A 104 17.02 10.52 -24.88
C TRP A 104 16.99 9.50 -23.73
N SER A 105 17.44 9.88 -22.53
CA SER A 105 17.50 9.00 -21.36
C SER A 105 16.10 8.58 -20.88
N THR A 106 15.10 9.46 -20.99
CA THR A 106 13.70 9.13 -20.68
C THR A 106 13.16 8.00 -21.55
N ARG A 107 13.55 7.90 -22.82
CA ARG A 107 13.09 6.80 -23.71
C ARG A 107 13.45 5.43 -23.14
N ILE A 108 14.60 5.31 -22.48
CA ILE A 108 15.04 4.06 -21.86
C ILE A 108 14.08 3.71 -20.72
N ILE A 109 13.82 4.67 -19.83
CA ILE A 109 12.88 4.45 -18.72
C ILE A 109 11.50 4.11 -19.27
N ASP A 110 11.00 4.83 -20.27
CA ASP A 110 9.72 4.54 -20.92
C ASP A 110 9.67 3.14 -21.53
N ALA A 111 10.74 2.68 -22.18
CA ALA A 111 10.81 1.33 -22.74
C ALA A 111 10.81 0.25 -21.65
N LEU A 112 11.59 0.45 -20.58
CA LEU A 112 11.63 -0.43 -19.42
C LEU A 112 10.27 -0.42 -18.68
N PHE A 113 9.62 0.74 -18.57
CA PHE A 113 8.32 0.93 -17.93
C PHE A 113 7.14 0.47 -18.76
N ASN A 114 7.20 0.47 -20.09
CA ASN A 114 6.12 -0.02 -20.93
C ASN A 114 5.79 -1.48 -20.63
N SER A 115 6.78 -2.27 -20.17
CA SER A 115 6.57 -3.63 -19.68
C SER A 115 5.77 -3.67 -18.36
N LEU A 116 5.91 -2.64 -17.52
CA LEU A 116 5.24 -2.47 -16.21
C LEU A 116 3.84 -1.86 -16.35
N ALA A 117 3.64 -0.94 -17.28
CA ALA A 117 2.32 -0.37 -17.59
C ALA A 117 1.32 -1.44 -18.05
N LYS A 118 1.78 -2.43 -18.83
CA LYS A 118 1.00 -3.63 -19.18
C LYS A 118 0.55 -4.44 -17.97
N LYS A 119 1.30 -4.39 -16.86
CA LYS A 119 0.99 -5.09 -15.60
C LYS A 119 0.09 -4.27 -14.66
N ARG A 120 -0.35 -3.06 -15.05
CA ARG A 120 -1.21 -2.16 -14.26
C ARG A 120 -0.71 -1.91 -12.81
N LEU A 121 0.60 -1.74 -12.66
CA LEU A 121 1.24 -1.58 -11.35
C LEU A 121 0.92 -0.26 -10.64
N PHE A 122 0.59 0.77 -11.41
CA PHE A 122 0.15 2.07 -10.90
C PHE A 122 -1.35 2.25 -11.15
N SER A 123 -2.08 2.59 -10.09
CA SER A 123 -3.48 3.03 -10.16
C SER A 123 -3.58 4.40 -10.83
N GLN A 124 -4.80 4.85 -11.18
CA GLN A 124 -4.97 6.19 -11.73
C GLN A 124 -4.57 7.30 -10.73
N THR A 125 -4.81 7.07 -9.44
CA THR A 125 -4.37 8.00 -8.39
C THR A 125 -2.84 8.12 -8.35
N ASP A 126 -2.12 7.01 -8.46
CA ASP A 126 -0.66 7.02 -8.51
C ASP A 126 -0.15 7.77 -9.74
N ILE A 127 -0.79 7.52 -10.88
CA ILE A 127 -0.52 8.14 -12.18
C ILE A 127 -0.69 9.67 -12.12
N LEU A 128 -1.75 10.15 -11.46
CA LEU A 128 -1.97 11.57 -11.23
C LEU A 128 -0.91 12.16 -10.30
N ALA A 129 -0.56 11.46 -9.22
CA ALA A 129 0.50 11.89 -8.31
C ALA A 129 1.88 11.98 -9.01
N LEU A 130 2.22 11.00 -9.86
CA LEU A 130 3.40 11.02 -10.74
C LEU A 130 3.42 12.28 -11.61
N ASP A 131 2.30 12.61 -12.26
CA ASP A 131 2.18 13.84 -13.05
C ASP A 131 2.35 15.09 -12.16
N ARG A 132 1.81 15.11 -10.93
CA ARG A 132 1.89 16.28 -10.05
C ARG A 132 3.31 16.58 -9.63
N PHE A 133 4.04 15.61 -9.10
CA PHE A 133 5.42 15.87 -8.71
C PHE A 133 6.35 16.07 -9.91
N SER A 134 5.95 15.69 -11.14
CA SER A 134 6.71 16.01 -12.35
C SER A 134 6.70 17.51 -12.71
N ARG A 135 5.70 18.26 -12.22
CA ARG A 135 5.43 19.65 -12.62
C ARG A 135 5.38 20.63 -11.45
N ASN A 136 5.21 20.13 -10.24
CA ASN A 136 5.07 20.92 -9.04
C ASN A 136 6.30 20.69 -8.12
N PRO A 137 7.18 21.70 -7.96
CA PRO A 137 8.38 21.58 -7.15
C PRO A 137 8.12 21.25 -5.68
N LEU A 138 6.99 21.69 -5.11
CA LEU A 138 6.60 21.34 -3.74
C LEU A 138 6.32 19.84 -3.64
N TRP A 139 5.51 19.29 -4.56
CA TRP A 139 5.23 17.86 -4.61
C TRP A 139 6.48 17.03 -4.88
N LEU A 140 7.39 17.50 -5.75
CA LEU A 140 8.69 16.86 -5.98
C LEU A 140 9.53 16.80 -4.71
N GLY A 141 9.61 17.92 -3.98
CA GLY A 141 10.32 17.98 -2.70
C GLY A 141 9.73 16.97 -1.70
N LEU A 142 8.41 17.02 -1.50
CA LEU A 142 7.68 16.09 -0.62
C LEU A 142 7.91 14.63 -1.02
N PHE A 143 7.84 14.30 -2.32
CA PHE A 143 8.12 12.95 -2.81
C PHE A 143 9.57 12.53 -2.56
N GLY A 144 10.55 13.40 -2.82
CA GLY A 144 11.95 13.11 -2.51
C GLY A 144 12.19 12.83 -1.02
N TYR A 145 11.56 13.61 -0.12
CA TYR A 145 11.66 13.38 1.33
C TYR A 145 11.03 12.06 1.75
N ILE A 146 9.83 11.76 1.27
CA ILE A 146 9.16 10.51 1.58
C ILE A 146 9.96 9.33 1.02
N LEU A 147 10.41 9.40 -0.23
CA LEU A 147 11.25 8.37 -0.84
C LEU A 147 12.54 8.13 -0.04
N GLU A 148 13.20 9.19 0.45
CA GLU A 148 14.37 9.06 1.32
C GLU A 148 14.04 8.33 2.62
N LEU A 149 12.94 8.70 3.29
CA LEU A 149 12.48 8.03 4.50
C LEU A 149 12.16 6.56 4.23
N PHE A 150 11.50 6.25 3.11
CA PHE A 150 11.23 4.87 2.70
C PHE A 150 12.52 4.09 2.56
N LEU A 151 13.43 4.53 1.68
CA LEU A 151 14.67 3.83 1.37
C LEU A 151 15.51 3.56 2.62
N LYS A 152 15.56 4.53 3.55
CA LYS A 152 16.29 4.37 4.81
C LYS A 152 15.55 3.52 5.84
N ALA A 153 14.24 3.67 5.96
CA ALA A 153 13.46 3.00 6.99
C ALA A 153 13.38 1.48 6.74
N ILE A 154 13.31 1.07 5.46
CA ILE A 154 13.19 -0.34 5.06
C ILE A 154 14.55 -1.02 4.81
N ALA A 155 15.65 -0.27 4.75
CA ALA A 155 16.99 -0.84 4.62
C ALA A 155 17.45 -1.54 5.91
N ASP A 156 16.81 -1.24 7.05
CA ASP A 156 17.11 -1.82 8.34
C ASP A 156 16.08 -2.92 8.69
N GLU A 157 16.47 -4.17 8.46
CA GLU A 157 15.63 -5.34 8.77
C GLU A 157 15.27 -5.44 10.25
N LYS A 158 16.14 -4.98 11.15
CA LYS A 158 15.85 -4.99 12.59
C LYS A 158 14.73 -4.02 12.92
N ARG A 159 14.72 -2.83 12.30
CA ARG A 159 13.64 -1.86 12.46
C ARG A 159 12.31 -2.40 11.93
N ILE A 160 12.32 -3.02 10.75
CA ILE A 160 11.13 -3.67 10.21
C ILE A 160 10.60 -4.70 11.21
N ALA A 161 11.48 -5.58 11.74
CA ALA A 161 11.08 -6.59 12.71
C ALA A 161 10.55 -5.99 14.03
N LEU A 162 11.13 -4.89 14.51
CA LEU A 162 10.67 -4.18 15.71
C LEU A 162 9.27 -3.57 15.49
N LEU A 163 9.03 -2.90 14.37
CA LEU A 163 7.70 -2.39 14.05
C LEU A 163 6.71 -3.54 13.86
N ASP A 164 7.11 -4.60 13.15
CA ASP A 164 6.29 -5.76 12.89
C ASP A 164 5.80 -6.38 14.21
N ARG A 165 6.73 -6.53 15.17
CA ARG A 165 6.42 -6.99 16.53
C ARG A 165 5.47 -6.02 17.25
N ALA A 166 5.75 -4.72 17.22
CA ALA A 166 4.93 -3.71 17.92
C ALA A 166 3.51 -3.62 17.34
N THR A 167 3.37 -3.66 16.02
CA THR A 167 2.07 -3.63 15.32
C THR A 167 1.30 -4.93 15.50
N SER A 168 1.97 -6.10 15.49
CA SER A 168 1.36 -7.38 15.86
C SER A 168 0.88 -7.39 17.31
N GLN A 169 1.69 -6.89 18.26
CA GLN A 169 1.29 -6.77 19.66
C GLN A 169 0.09 -5.84 19.83
N ALA A 170 0.08 -4.69 19.16
CA ALA A 170 -1.03 -3.76 19.21
C ALA A 170 -2.31 -4.35 18.58
N ALA A 171 -2.19 -5.10 17.48
CA ALA A 171 -3.31 -5.82 16.88
C ALA A 171 -3.88 -6.88 17.85
N VAL A 172 -3.02 -7.65 18.53
CA VAL A 172 -3.43 -8.63 19.55
C VAL A 172 -4.13 -7.95 20.72
N GLN A 173 -3.61 -6.83 21.22
CA GLN A 173 -4.24 -6.10 22.33
C GLN A 173 -5.59 -5.50 21.93
N ALA A 174 -5.70 -4.93 20.73
CA ALA A 174 -6.95 -4.40 20.22
C ALA A 174 -8.00 -5.50 20.03
N PHE A 175 -7.58 -6.68 19.55
CA PHE A 175 -8.43 -7.86 19.44
C PHE A 175 -8.88 -8.37 20.82
N ARG A 176 -7.97 -8.48 21.80
CA ARG A 176 -8.30 -8.85 23.19
C ARG A 176 -9.32 -7.91 23.82
N SER A 177 -9.09 -6.61 23.69
CA SER A 177 -10.02 -5.58 24.19
C SER A 177 -11.41 -5.68 23.55
N SER A 178 -11.46 -5.94 22.24
CA SER A 178 -12.71 -6.13 21.51
C SER A 178 -13.43 -7.42 21.91
N SER A 179 -12.69 -8.51 22.10
CA SER A 179 -13.19 -9.78 22.64
C SER A 179 -13.80 -9.60 24.03
N GLN A 180 -13.07 -8.99 24.97
CA GLN A 180 -13.54 -8.70 26.32
C GLN A 180 -14.79 -7.82 26.32
N THR A 181 -14.83 -6.80 25.44
CA THR A 181 -16.01 -5.94 25.29
C THR A 181 -17.22 -6.71 24.77
N ARG A 182 -17.03 -7.62 23.82
CA ARG A 182 -18.09 -8.49 23.31
C ARG A 182 -18.57 -9.48 24.37
N GLN A 183 -17.64 -10.06 25.13
CA GLN A 183 -17.93 -11.00 26.19
C GLN A 183 -18.69 -10.35 27.36
N ALA A 184 -18.33 -9.12 27.75
CA ALA A 184 -19.08 -8.35 28.74
C ALA A 184 -20.53 -8.07 28.33
N ARG A 185 -20.84 -8.11 27.03
CA ARG A 185 -22.21 -7.96 26.48
C ARG A 185 -22.95 -9.28 26.34
N LEU A 186 -22.26 -10.42 26.45
CA LEU A 186 -22.92 -11.72 26.39
C LEU A 186 -23.82 -11.90 27.63
N PRO A 187 -25.06 -12.38 27.45
CA PRO A 187 -25.87 -12.76 28.58
C PRO A 187 -25.12 -13.83 29.37
N LYS A 188 -24.89 -13.61 30.67
CA LYS A 188 -24.27 -14.60 31.56
C LYS A 188 -25.26 -15.71 31.88
N VAL A 189 -25.67 -16.44 30.86
CA VAL A 189 -26.50 -17.62 31.03
C VAL A 189 -25.63 -18.70 31.64
N LYS A 190 -25.96 -19.12 32.86
CA LYS A 190 -25.31 -20.28 33.47
C LYS A 190 -25.73 -21.55 32.75
N TYR A 191 -24.76 -22.44 32.51
CA TYR A 191 -25.00 -23.81 32.07
C TYR A 191 -26.13 -24.47 32.88
N GLY A 192 -27.12 -25.05 32.20
CA GLY A 192 -28.30 -25.66 32.83
C GLY A 192 -29.55 -24.77 32.95
N ASN A 193 -29.56 -23.57 32.36
CA ASN A 193 -30.79 -22.76 32.26
C ASN A 193 -31.71 -23.30 31.13
N PRO A 194 -32.88 -23.87 31.43
CA PRO A 194 -33.78 -24.48 30.44
C PRO A 194 -34.43 -23.46 29.48
N ILE A 195 -34.25 -22.16 29.71
CA ILE A 195 -34.81 -21.08 28.89
C ILE A 195 -33.76 -20.53 27.89
N ALA A 196 -32.50 -20.96 28.00
CA ALA A 196 -31.42 -20.46 27.16
C ALA A 196 -31.51 -20.99 25.72
N SER A 197 -31.40 -20.10 24.74
CA SER A 197 -31.32 -20.55 23.35
C SER A 197 -29.96 -21.20 23.08
N PHE A 198 -29.92 -22.16 22.15
CA PHE A 198 -28.68 -22.83 21.75
C PHE A 198 -27.62 -21.84 21.25
N LYS A 199 -28.08 -20.74 20.63
CA LYS A 199 -27.22 -19.63 20.20
C LYS A 199 -26.54 -18.94 21.40
N ASP A 200 -27.27 -18.67 22.47
CA ASP A 200 -26.71 -18.01 23.66
C ASP A 200 -25.67 -18.90 24.36
N ILE A 201 -25.91 -20.22 24.40
CA ILE A 201 -24.98 -21.21 24.95
C ILE A 201 -23.72 -21.30 24.10
N ALA A 202 -23.87 -21.35 22.76
CA ALA A 202 -22.75 -21.36 21.82
C ALA A 202 -21.91 -20.09 21.93
N GLU A 203 -22.53 -18.91 21.93
CA GLU A 203 -21.81 -17.63 22.06
C GLU A 203 -21.09 -17.51 23.41
N TYR A 204 -21.69 -18.01 24.51
CA TYR A 204 -21.03 -18.05 25.81
C TYR A 204 -19.82 -19.00 25.83
N ALA A 205 -19.96 -20.22 25.29
CA ALA A 205 -18.86 -21.18 25.18
C ALA A 205 -17.74 -20.67 24.26
N ILE A 206 -18.08 -19.95 23.18
CA ILE A 206 -17.11 -19.25 22.33
C ILE A 206 -16.42 -18.15 23.14
N GLY A 207 -17.12 -17.41 23.98
CA GLY A 207 -16.53 -16.41 24.88
C GLY A 207 -15.43 -17.01 25.78
N GLU A 208 -15.68 -18.18 26.36
CA GLU A 208 -14.68 -18.88 27.18
C GLU A 208 -13.53 -19.45 26.34
N TYR A 209 -13.80 -19.95 25.12
CA TYR A 209 -12.77 -20.30 24.14
C TYR A 209 -11.84 -19.12 23.83
N LEU A 210 -12.40 -17.91 23.72
CA LEU A 210 -11.62 -16.71 23.47
C LEU A 210 -10.73 -16.28 24.65
N GLU A 211 -11.03 -16.75 25.86
CA GLU A 211 -10.21 -16.58 27.07
C GLU A 211 -9.19 -17.71 27.27
N GLY A 212 -9.16 -18.70 26.37
CA GLY A 212 -8.20 -19.80 26.37
C GLY A 212 -8.75 -21.17 26.76
N LEU A 213 -10.08 -21.33 26.84
CA LEU A 213 -10.69 -22.65 26.89
C LEU A 213 -10.35 -23.43 25.61
N ASP A 214 -10.15 -24.74 25.72
CA ASP A 214 -9.92 -25.58 24.55
C ASP A 214 -11.17 -25.60 23.65
N VAL A 215 -10.97 -25.58 22.32
CA VAL A 215 -12.09 -25.57 21.35
C VAL A 215 -12.95 -26.82 21.47
N ASN A 216 -12.38 -27.99 21.81
CA ASN A 216 -13.14 -29.22 22.00
C ASN A 216 -13.94 -29.16 23.30
N GLU A 217 -13.42 -28.49 24.32
CA GLU A 217 -14.16 -28.26 25.57
C GLU A 217 -15.31 -27.24 25.36
N ALA A 218 -15.09 -26.19 24.57
CA ALA A 218 -16.14 -25.24 24.19
C ALA A 218 -17.20 -25.90 23.29
N LEU A 219 -16.78 -26.70 22.31
CA LEU A 219 -17.64 -27.49 21.44
C LEU A 219 -18.44 -28.50 22.25
N ALA A 220 -17.80 -29.23 23.18
CA ALA A 220 -18.48 -30.11 24.12
C ALA A 220 -19.55 -29.29 24.86
N ARG A 221 -19.21 -28.23 25.58
CA ARG A 221 -20.21 -27.42 26.30
C ARG A 221 -21.40 -26.94 25.44
N THR A 222 -21.20 -26.78 24.13
CA THR A 222 -22.25 -26.45 23.16
C THR A 222 -23.05 -27.67 22.68
N LEU A 223 -22.39 -28.79 22.40
CA LEU A 223 -22.98 -30.06 21.92
C LEU A 223 -23.70 -30.86 23.03
N VAL A 224 -23.37 -30.60 24.31
CA VAL A 224 -23.48 -31.59 25.39
C VAL A 224 -24.84 -31.69 26.09
N GLN A 225 -25.79 -30.76 25.96
CA GLN A 225 -27.07 -30.90 26.68
C GLN A 225 -28.31 -31.22 25.85
N ALA A 226 -28.39 -30.85 24.57
CA ALA A 226 -29.63 -31.05 23.82
C ALA A 226 -29.73 -32.42 23.12
N GLN A 227 -28.61 -33.05 22.73
CA GLN A 227 -28.65 -34.18 21.77
C GLN A 227 -27.92 -35.46 22.20
N LEU A 228 -26.97 -35.41 23.14
CA LEU A 228 -26.10 -36.58 23.47
C LEU A 228 -26.26 -37.14 24.89
N GLY A 229 -27.06 -36.53 25.77
CA GLY A 229 -27.40 -37.11 27.08
C GLY A 229 -26.23 -37.26 28.05
N LEU A 230 -25.30 -36.31 28.08
CA LEU A 230 -24.04 -36.43 28.83
C LEU A 230 -24.14 -36.26 30.36
N GLY A 231 -25.33 -35.95 30.88
CA GLY A 231 -25.66 -36.16 32.29
C GLY A 231 -25.87 -37.64 32.65
N GLU A 232 -25.94 -38.51 31.63
CA GLU A 232 -26.14 -39.95 31.78
C GLU A 232 -24.81 -40.72 31.63
N LYS A 233 -24.72 -41.90 32.25
CA LYS A 233 -23.53 -42.76 32.14
C LYS A 233 -23.21 -43.08 30.67
N GLY A 234 -21.95 -42.88 30.27
CA GLY A 234 -21.44 -43.23 28.94
C GLY A 234 -21.47 -42.09 27.91
N GLY A 235 -21.93 -40.89 28.28
CA GLY A 235 -21.96 -39.76 27.35
C GLY A 235 -20.57 -39.33 26.82
N ASN A 236 -19.52 -39.38 27.65
CA ASN A 236 -18.16 -39.00 27.24
C ASN A 236 -17.62 -39.97 26.19
N GLU A 237 -17.90 -41.26 26.36
CA GLU A 237 -17.51 -42.31 25.41
C GLU A 237 -18.23 -42.15 24.07
N ARG A 238 -19.52 -41.74 24.08
CA ARG A 238 -20.26 -41.41 22.86
C ARG A 238 -19.72 -40.18 22.15
N PHE A 239 -19.28 -39.16 22.89
CA PHE A 239 -18.65 -37.97 22.32
C PHE A 239 -17.30 -38.28 21.70
N GLU A 240 -16.44 -39.04 22.39
CA GLU A 240 -15.15 -39.48 21.82
C GLU A 240 -15.32 -40.43 20.63
N ALA A 241 -16.31 -41.32 20.67
CA ALA A 241 -16.67 -42.16 19.53
C ALA A 241 -17.16 -41.31 18.36
N PHE A 242 -18.02 -40.31 18.61
CA PHE A 242 -18.49 -39.39 17.58
C PHE A 242 -17.33 -38.64 16.91
N LEU A 243 -16.40 -38.08 17.69
CA LEU A 243 -15.22 -37.39 17.14
C LEU A 243 -14.39 -38.35 16.26
N ARG A 244 -14.16 -39.57 16.74
CA ARG A 244 -13.38 -40.60 16.05
C ARG A 244 -14.06 -41.12 14.77
N ASP A 245 -15.33 -41.46 14.84
CA ASP A 245 -16.13 -42.03 13.76
C ASP A 245 -16.31 -41.02 12.62
N ASN A 246 -16.41 -39.74 12.98
CA ASN A 246 -16.47 -38.67 12.00
C ASN A 246 -15.08 -38.27 11.50
N ARG A 247 -13.97 -38.69 12.13
CA ARG A 247 -12.57 -38.24 11.88
C ARG A 247 -12.30 -36.77 12.23
N ILE A 248 -13.03 -36.26 13.21
CA ILE A 248 -12.88 -34.92 13.79
C ILE A 248 -11.69 -34.99 14.75
N ASP A 249 -10.55 -34.45 14.32
CA ASP A 249 -9.30 -34.47 15.09
C ASP A 249 -9.14 -33.14 15.87
N PRO A 250 -8.76 -33.14 17.16
CA PRO A 250 -8.37 -31.92 17.87
C PRO A 250 -7.39 -31.02 17.10
N ASP A 251 -6.51 -31.62 16.29
CA ASP A 251 -5.51 -30.91 15.47
C ASP A 251 -6.11 -30.27 14.20
N THR A 252 -7.35 -30.63 13.83
CA THR A 252 -8.08 -29.96 12.72
C THR A 252 -8.71 -28.63 13.13
N PHE A 253 -8.69 -28.28 14.42
CA PHE A 253 -9.24 -27.02 14.95
C PHE A 253 -8.15 -26.19 15.63
N PRO A 254 -8.24 -24.85 15.64
CA PRO A 254 -7.34 -24.02 16.43
C PRO A 254 -7.57 -24.30 17.92
N THR A 255 -6.65 -25.04 18.55
CA THR A 255 -6.76 -25.54 19.93
C THR A 255 -7.06 -24.44 20.95
N THR A 256 -6.54 -23.21 20.79
CA THR A 256 -6.91 -22.05 21.63
C THR A 256 -6.72 -20.69 20.92
N VAL A 257 -7.29 -19.63 21.48
CA VAL A 257 -6.96 -18.25 21.11
C VAL A 257 -5.49 -17.90 21.37
N ALA A 258 -4.81 -18.57 22.30
CA ALA A 258 -3.36 -18.43 22.46
C ALA A 258 -2.60 -18.91 21.22
N VAL A 259 -3.00 -20.02 20.60
CA VAL A 259 -2.44 -20.52 19.33
C VAL A 259 -2.79 -19.59 18.17
N LEU A 260 -4.00 -19.01 18.17
CA LEU A 260 -4.35 -17.98 17.20
C LEU A 260 -3.40 -16.77 17.32
N TYR A 261 -3.15 -16.27 18.54
CA TYR A 261 -2.23 -15.17 18.80
C TYR A 261 -0.79 -15.49 18.43
N GLU A 262 -0.33 -16.71 18.71
CA GLU A 262 0.99 -17.19 18.31
C GLU A 262 1.11 -17.28 16.78
N ARG A 263 0.06 -17.73 16.08
CA ARG A 263 -0.02 -17.69 14.61
C ARG A 263 -0.02 -16.26 14.08
N VAL A 264 -0.72 -15.31 14.71
CA VAL A 264 -0.65 -13.89 14.33
C VAL A 264 0.80 -13.38 14.43
N GLN A 265 1.49 -13.71 15.52
CA GLN A 265 2.87 -13.27 15.74
C GLN A 265 3.89 -13.97 14.81
N SER A 266 3.67 -15.24 14.45
CA SER A 266 4.62 -16.04 13.66
C SER A 266 4.36 -16.03 12.15
N GLN A 267 3.09 -15.93 11.73
CA GLN A 267 2.65 -16.04 10.33
C GLN A 267 2.25 -14.69 9.71
N VAL A 268 1.79 -13.71 10.49
CA VAL A 268 1.42 -12.37 9.97
C VAL A 268 2.62 -11.43 10.05
N ARG A 269 3.63 -11.75 9.26
CA ARG A 269 4.84 -10.95 9.09
C ARG A 269 4.57 -9.67 8.31
N PHE A 270 5.48 -8.72 8.45
CA PHE A 270 5.49 -7.50 7.66
C PHE A 270 5.37 -7.85 6.17
N GLN A 271 4.37 -7.30 5.52
CA GLN A 271 4.33 -7.23 4.08
C GLN A 271 4.61 -5.80 3.69
N GLU A 272 5.21 -5.59 2.52
CA GLU A 272 5.41 -4.24 2.00
C GLU A 272 4.08 -3.60 1.55
N SER A 273 2.96 -3.83 2.22
CA SER A 273 1.70 -3.15 1.91
C SER A 273 1.84 -1.64 2.14
N GLU A 274 1.08 -0.81 1.40
CA GLU A 274 1.20 0.66 1.49
C GLU A 274 1.04 1.17 2.94
N GLY A 275 0.10 0.60 3.69
CA GLY A 275 -0.13 0.94 5.10
C GLY A 275 1.02 0.54 6.02
N GLU A 276 1.55 -0.68 5.87
CA GLU A 276 2.67 -1.16 6.70
C GLU A 276 3.95 -0.39 6.39
N VAL A 277 4.27 -0.12 5.11
CA VAL A 277 5.47 0.65 4.79
C VAL A 277 5.32 2.11 5.24
N ALA A 278 4.14 2.72 5.11
CA ALA A 278 3.93 4.07 5.61
C ALA A 278 4.06 4.14 7.14
N ALA A 279 3.63 3.10 7.87
CA ALA A 279 3.86 2.98 9.31
C ALA A 279 5.36 2.85 9.65
N VAL A 280 6.13 2.05 8.90
CA VAL A 280 7.60 1.97 9.03
C VAL A 280 8.25 3.33 8.82
N CYS A 281 7.84 4.04 7.77
CA CYS A 281 8.37 5.36 7.47
C CYS A 281 8.05 6.38 8.56
N PHE A 282 6.84 6.32 9.13
CA PHE A 282 6.44 7.20 10.22
C PHE A 282 7.21 6.90 11.52
N ALA A 283 7.37 5.62 11.87
CA ALA A 283 8.17 5.22 13.03
C ALA A 283 9.64 5.66 12.88
N TYR A 284 10.22 5.48 11.69
CA TYR A 284 11.57 5.96 11.41
C TYR A 284 11.68 7.49 11.49
N ALA A 285 10.71 8.22 10.94
CA ALA A 285 10.68 9.66 11.04
C ALA A 285 10.58 10.12 12.51
N ALA A 286 9.84 9.41 13.36
CA ALA A 286 9.79 9.68 14.80
C ALA A 286 11.16 9.48 15.48
N GLU A 287 11.84 8.37 15.19
CA GLU A 287 13.18 8.07 15.68
C GLU A 287 14.20 9.17 15.31
N MET A 288 14.11 9.66 14.07
CA MET A 288 14.98 10.71 13.54
C MET A 288 14.54 12.14 13.88
N LYS A 289 13.45 12.32 14.65
CA LYS A 289 12.82 13.62 14.94
C LYS A 289 12.43 14.42 13.68
N GLN A 290 11.97 13.70 12.65
CA GLN A 290 11.55 14.23 11.35
C GLN A 290 10.04 14.10 11.08
N THR A 291 9.21 13.84 12.11
CA THR A 291 7.73 13.74 11.96
C THR A 291 7.11 14.96 11.29
N GLY A 292 7.64 16.15 11.56
CA GLY A 292 7.22 17.39 10.90
C GLY A 292 7.33 17.38 9.37
N ARG A 293 8.16 16.51 8.79
CA ARG A 293 8.22 16.30 7.32
C ARG A 293 7.03 15.51 6.81
N ILE A 294 6.58 14.50 7.56
CA ILE A 294 5.37 13.71 7.23
C ILE A 294 4.12 14.57 7.44
N GLU A 295 4.06 15.32 8.52
CA GLU A 295 2.97 16.26 8.79
C GLU A 295 2.83 17.29 7.67
N LYS A 296 3.95 17.78 7.11
CA LYS A 296 3.94 18.65 5.92
C LYS A 296 3.31 17.99 4.70
N VAL A 297 3.46 16.68 4.48
CA VAL A 297 2.78 15.98 3.37
C VAL A 297 1.27 16.05 3.55
N PHE A 298 0.77 15.74 4.74
CA PHE A 298 -0.65 15.80 5.03
C PHE A 298 -1.20 17.23 5.02
N ALA A 299 -0.44 18.21 5.54
CA ALA A 299 -0.83 19.62 5.54
C ALA A 299 -0.92 20.21 4.12
N ASN A 300 -0.20 19.63 3.14
CA ASN A 300 -0.30 19.99 1.73
C ASN A 300 -1.24 19.05 0.94
N PHE A 301 -1.97 18.17 1.63
CA PHE A 301 -2.91 17.20 1.05
C PHE A 301 -2.28 16.33 -0.05
N ALA A 302 -0.98 16.03 0.11
CA ALA A 302 -0.18 15.31 -0.87
C ALA A 302 0.06 13.84 -0.47
N ASP A 303 -0.89 13.23 0.25
CA ASP A 303 -0.78 11.87 0.79
C ASP A 303 -0.64 10.79 -0.30
N ALA A 304 -1.10 11.05 -1.52
CA ALA A 304 -0.91 10.16 -2.67
C ALA A 304 0.57 9.93 -3.03
N ILE A 305 1.50 10.69 -2.43
CA ILE A 305 2.94 10.47 -2.57
C ILE A 305 3.41 9.19 -1.86
N PHE A 306 2.79 8.80 -0.74
CA PHE A 306 3.15 7.59 0.01
C PHE A 306 3.06 6.30 -0.83
N PRO A 307 1.92 5.99 -1.47
CA PRO A 307 1.80 4.77 -2.27
C PRO A 307 2.75 4.78 -3.48
N VAL A 308 2.95 5.95 -4.11
CA VAL A 308 3.89 6.08 -5.22
C VAL A 308 5.34 5.82 -4.79
N ALA A 309 5.77 6.36 -3.66
CA ALA A 309 7.11 6.10 -3.12
C ALA A 309 7.32 4.61 -2.82
N ALA A 310 6.32 3.96 -2.23
CA ALA A 310 6.35 2.52 -1.97
C ALA A 310 6.49 1.69 -3.26
N LYS A 311 5.72 2.03 -4.30
CA LYS A 311 5.78 1.37 -5.62
C LYS A 311 7.10 1.62 -6.33
N CYS A 312 7.58 2.86 -6.33
CA CYS A 312 8.88 3.21 -6.90
C CYS A 312 10.00 2.36 -6.29
N ARG A 313 10.04 2.24 -4.96
CA ARG A 313 11.03 1.41 -4.28
C ARG A 313 11.04 -0.05 -4.74
N ARG A 314 9.88 -0.63 -5.05
CA ARG A 314 9.73 -2.02 -5.49
C ARG A 314 10.08 -2.27 -6.96
N HIS A 315 10.27 -1.21 -7.74
CA HIS A 315 10.52 -1.29 -9.17
C HIS A 315 11.84 -0.63 -9.59
N PHE A 316 12.49 0.09 -8.67
CA PHE A 316 13.72 0.81 -8.94
C PHE A 316 14.82 0.48 -7.93
N VAL A 317 16.04 0.36 -8.44
CA VAL A 317 17.26 0.32 -7.64
C VAL A 317 17.78 1.75 -7.46
N PHE A 318 17.94 2.15 -6.20
CA PHE A 318 18.49 3.45 -5.80
C PHE A 318 19.97 3.38 -5.37
N GLY A 319 20.60 2.20 -5.42
CA GLY A 319 22.03 2.07 -5.16
C GLY A 319 22.86 2.99 -6.08
N GLY A 320 23.76 3.78 -5.50
CA GLY A 320 24.60 4.74 -6.23
C GLY A 320 23.98 6.10 -6.51
N ILE A 321 22.68 6.31 -6.23
CA ILE A 321 21.99 7.60 -6.44
C ILE A 321 21.31 8.08 -5.14
N SER A 322 21.36 9.38 -4.87
CA SER A 322 20.63 9.95 -3.74
C SER A 322 19.11 9.85 -3.97
N ALA A 323 18.31 9.74 -2.90
CA ALA A 323 16.85 9.69 -3.04
C ALA A 323 16.28 10.93 -3.77
N LYS A 324 16.89 12.09 -3.57
CA LYS A 324 16.54 13.35 -4.24
C LYS A 324 16.83 13.29 -5.75
N ASP A 325 17.99 12.78 -6.13
CA ASP A 325 18.38 12.64 -7.54
C ASP A 325 17.52 11.58 -8.22
N GLY A 326 17.26 10.45 -7.54
CA GLY A 326 16.34 9.41 -8.01
C GLY A 326 14.92 9.94 -8.21
N ALA A 327 14.41 10.74 -7.26
CA ALA A 327 13.12 11.40 -7.39
C ALA A 327 13.09 12.36 -8.59
N THR A 328 14.19 13.06 -8.85
CA THR A 328 14.33 13.95 -10.01
C THR A 328 14.30 13.18 -11.33
N VAL A 329 14.97 12.02 -11.42
CA VAL A 329 14.92 11.14 -12.59
C VAL A 329 13.50 10.62 -12.82
N ILE A 330 12.82 10.15 -11.77
CA ILE A 330 11.43 9.67 -11.86
C ILE A 330 10.49 10.79 -12.30
N ALA A 331 10.62 11.98 -11.72
CA ALA A 331 9.79 13.14 -12.06
C ALA A 331 9.98 13.57 -13.51
N ARG A 332 11.23 13.56 -14.02
CA ARG A 332 11.52 13.83 -15.42
C ARG A 332 10.89 12.81 -16.35
N TRP A 333 11.05 11.53 -16.02
CA TRP A 333 10.41 10.46 -16.75
C TRP A 333 8.90 10.66 -16.78
N ALA A 334 8.26 10.87 -15.63
CA ALA A 334 6.82 11.07 -15.54
C ALA A 334 6.36 12.27 -16.39
N GLY A 335 7.10 13.38 -16.34
CA GLY A 335 6.78 14.59 -17.10
C GLY A 335 6.87 14.44 -18.63
N ARG A 336 7.66 13.46 -19.10
CA ARG A 336 7.94 13.22 -20.53
C ARG A 336 7.39 11.89 -21.06
N SER A 337 6.94 11.01 -20.17
CA SER A 337 6.49 9.67 -20.52
C SER A 337 5.33 9.72 -21.51
N PHE A 338 5.40 8.90 -22.57
CA PHE A 338 4.32 8.77 -23.53
C PHE A 338 3.02 8.29 -22.85
N PHE A 339 3.15 7.38 -21.88
CA PHE A 339 2.03 6.86 -21.11
C PHE A 339 1.24 7.98 -20.40
N LEU A 340 1.94 8.95 -19.82
CA LEU A 340 1.30 10.09 -19.15
C LEU A 340 0.96 11.25 -20.10
N ALA A 341 1.44 11.23 -21.35
CA ALA A 341 1.19 12.29 -22.31
C ALA A 341 -0.30 12.42 -22.65
N GLU A 342 -1.00 11.29 -22.75
CA GLU A 342 -2.43 11.26 -23.05
C GLU A 342 -3.30 11.86 -21.94
N LEU A 343 -2.90 11.71 -20.67
CA LEU A 343 -3.59 12.33 -19.54
C LEU A 343 -3.53 13.85 -19.64
N ARG A 344 -2.34 14.36 -19.95
CA ARG A 344 -2.05 15.80 -20.01
C ARG A 344 -2.80 16.51 -21.14
N LYS A 345 -2.91 15.88 -22.31
CA LYS A 345 -3.63 16.44 -23.47
C LYS A 345 -5.11 16.66 -23.18
N GLY A 346 -5.72 15.84 -22.32
CA GLY A 346 -7.14 15.91 -22.03
C GLY A 346 -7.55 16.97 -20.99
N GLY A 347 -6.59 17.69 -20.40
CA GLY A 347 -6.86 18.74 -19.42
C GLY A 347 -7.65 18.25 -18.19
N MET A 348 -8.24 19.18 -17.43
CA MET A 348 -8.94 18.86 -16.18
C MET A 348 -10.11 17.90 -16.39
N GLN A 349 -10.87 18.06 -17.47
CA GLN A 349 -12.03 17.22 -17.80
C GLN A 349 -11.67 15.73 -17.88
N LYS A 350 -10.59 15.38 -18.59
CA LYS A 350 -10.14 13.97 -18.69
C LYS A 350 -9.68 13.42 -17.34
N LEU A 351 -9.02 14.24 -16.52
CA LEU A 351 -8.57 13.83 -15.18
C LEU A 351 -9.75 13.56 -14.25
N VAL A 352 -10.77 14.43 -14.25
CA VAL A 352 -12.01 14.25 -13.49
C VAL A 352 -12.72 12.95 -13.93
N THR A 353 -12.92 12.78 -15.24
CA THR A 353 -13.59 11.60 -15.82
C THR A 353 -12.92 10.28 -15.43
N GLN A 354 -11.61 10.27 -15.26
CA GLN A 354 -10.87 9.06 -14.87
C GLN A 354 -10.83 8.83 -13.37
N LEU A 355 -10.81 9.90 -12.58
CA LEU A 355 -10.68 9.82 -11.12
C LEU A 355 -12.03 9.58 -10.43
N VAL A 356 -13.08 10.31 -10.81
CA VAL A 356 -14.40 10.28 -10.15
C VAL A 356 -15.01 8.87 -10.06
N PRO A 357 -14.92 8.00 -11.09
CA PRO A 357 -15.44 6.63 -10.99
C PRO A 357 -14.77 5.77 -9.92
N GLN A 358 -13.58 6.14 -9.45
CA GLN A 358 -12.82 5.40 -8.43
C GLN A 358 -13.06 5.94 -7.02
N LEU A 359 -13.69 7.10 -6.89
CA LEU A 359 -14.00 7.70 -5.60
C LEU A 359 -15.22 7.00 -4.99
N SER A 360 -15.23 6.94 -3.65
CA SER A 360 -16.43 6.51 -2.91
C SER A 360 -17.60 7.46 -3.18
N SER A 361 -18.83 6.98 -3.01
CA SER A 361 -20.04 7.81 -3.19
C SER A 361 -20.07 9.02 -2.24
N GLU A 362 -19.46 8.91 -1.06
CA GLU A 362 -19.32 10.02 -0.11
C GLU A 362 -18.29 11.03 -0.58
N GLU A 363 -17.10 10.57 -1.00
CA GLU A 363 -16.05 11.45 -1.48
C GLU A 363 -16.45 12.19 -2.77
N ARG A 364 -17.15 11.52 -3.68
CA ARG A 364 -17.74 12.13 -4.88
C ARG A 364 -18.72 13.25 -4.54
N ARG A 365 -19.65 13.00 -3.61
CA ARG A 365 -20.59 14.03 -3.12
C ARG A 365 -19.86 15.21 -2.49
N ALA A 366 -18.83 14.95 -1.69
CA ALA A 366 -18.02 16.00 -1.08
C ALA A 366 -17.23 16.82 -2.13
N LEU A 367 -16.74 16.18 -3.20
CA LEU A 367 -16.06 16.85 -4.31
C LEU A 367 -17.03 17.76 -5.08
N MET A 368 -18.25 17.31 -5.35
CA MET A 368 -19.29 18.15 -5.95
C MET A 368 -19.66 19.33 -5.06
N ALA A 369 -19.86 19.10 -3.76
CA ALA A 369 -20.11 20.18 -2.80
C ALA A 369 -18.96 21.21 -2.80
N PHE A 370 -17.71 20.77 -2.86
CA PHE A 370 -16.56 21.64 -2.98
C PHE A 370 -16.58 22.49 -4.25
N ARG A 371 -16.80 21.85 -5.42
CA ARG A 371 -16.90 22.51 -6.72
C ARG A 371 -17.99 23.58 -6.71
N ASP A 372 -19.17 23.26 -6.20
CA ASP A 372 -20.31 24.17 -6.21
C ASP A 372 -20.17 25.29 -5.16
N GLY A 373 -19.23 25.15 -4.21
CA GLY A 373 -19.08 26.08 -3.10
C GLY A 373 -20.14 25.87 -2.00
N ARG A 374 -20.65 24.65 -1.88
CA ARG A 374 -21.64 24.20 -0.89
C ARG A 374 -21.00 23.53 0.34
N THR A 375 -19.68 23.66 0.52
CA THR A 375 -18.97 23.17 1.71
C THR A 375 -19.32 24.04 2.93
N GLU A 376 -19.35 23.45 4.13
CA GLU A 376 -19.80 24.14 5.35
C GLU A 376 -18.89 25.33 5.72
N ALA A 377 -17.60 25.25 5.37
CA ALA A 377 -16.63 26.31 5.63
C ALA A 377 -16.11 26.94 4.33
N GLN A 378 -15.95 28.27 4.36
CA GLN A 378 -15.41 29.05 3.24
C GLN A 378 -13.88 29.23 3.31
N ALA A 379 -13.30 29.20 4.52
CA ALA A 379 -11.87 29.40 4.77
C ALA A 379 -11.32 28.29 5.67
N LEU A 380 -10.09 27.85 5.39
CA LEU A 380 -9.40 26.79 6.13
C LEU A 380 -8.97 27.28 7.51
N ASN A 381 -9.53 26.67 8.57
CA ASN A 381 -9.08 26.92 9.93
C ASN A 381 -7.79 26.12 10.23
N PRO A 382 -6.69 26.75 10.69
CA PRO A 382 -5.45 26.05 11.03
C PRO A 382 -5.62 24.93 12.07
N GLY A 383 -6.49 25.10 13.07
CA GLY A 383 -6.75 24.09 14.10
C GLY A 383 -7.44 22.84 13.54
N ASP A 384 -8.32 23.00 12.55
CA ASP A 384 -8.93 21.87 11.86
C ASP A 384 -7.92 21.12 10.98
N VAL A 385 -7.00 21.86 10.33
CA VAL A 385 -5.89 21.25 9.57
C VAL A 385 -4.97 20.47 10.51
N GLU A 386 -4.63 21.01 11.68
CA GLU A 386 -3.82 20.28 12.66
C GLU A 386 -4.52 19.00 13.12
N ARG A 387 -5.82 19.06 13.42
CA ARG A 387 -6.63 17.88 13.78
C ARG A 387 -6.67 16.85 12.66
N TYR A 388 -6.83 17.30 11.41
CA TYR A 388 -6.76 16.45 10.21
C TYR A 388 -5.39 15.77 10.07
N VAL A 389 -4.30 16.53 10.14
CA VAL A 389 -2.93 16.01 10.04
C VAL A 389 -2.66 14.97 11.14
N ARG A 390 -3.05 15.27 12.38
CA ARG A 390 -2.91 14.35 13.51
C ARG A 390 -3.70 13.06 13.30
N ALA A 391 -4.93 13.15 12.80
CA ALA A 391 -5.74 11.98 12.46
C ALA A 391 -5.10 11.14 11.35
N ARG A 392 -4.58 11.76 10.29
CA ARG A 392 -3.87 11.07 9.19
C ARG A 392 -2.60 10.38 9.66
N CYS A 393 -1.78 11.03 10.49
CA CYS A 393 -0.60 10.41 11.09
C CYS A 393 -0.98 9.19 11.95
N LYS A 394 -2.02 9.28 12.78
CA LYS A 394 -2.53 8.13 13.56
C LYS A 394 -3.03 7.00 12.66
N MET A 395 -3.66 7.32 11.54
CA MET A 395 -4.14 6.31 10.60
C MET A 395 -3.02 5.49 9.96
N LEU A 396 -1.78 5.99 9.86
CA LEU A 396 -0.67 5.20 9.34
C LEU A 396 -0.45 3.92 10.17
N THR A 397 -0.38 4.05 11.50
CA THR A 397 -0.19 2.90 12.40
C THR A 397 -1.45 2.05 12.53
N LEU A 398 -2.63 2.68 12.61
CA LEU A 398 -3.91 1.97 12.72
C LEU A 398 -4.22 1.17 11.43
N SER A 399 -3.84 1.66 10.26
CA SER A 399 -4.05 0.94 8.99
C SER A 399 -3.13 -0.27 8.89
N ALA A 400 -1.88 -0.17 9.36
CA ALA A 400 -0.97 -1.32 9.45
C ALA A 400 -1.50 -2.39 10.41
N GLN A 401 -2.04 -1.97 11.57
CA GLN A 401 -2.69 -2.88 12.52
C GLN A 401 -3.92 -3.55 11.89
N GLN A 402 -4.79 -2.78 11.23
CA GLN A 402 -5.97 -3.31 10.56
C GLN A 402 -5.61 -4.30 9.46
N ALA A 403 -4.58 -4.03 8.65
CA ALA A 403 -4.10 -4.96 7.64
C ALA A 403 -3.60 -6.29 8.24
N LYS A 404 -3.06 -6.28 9.46
CA LYS A 404 -2.74 -7.50 10.21
C LYS A 404 -4.00 -8.22 10.68
N ILE A 405 -4.95 -7.51 11.27
CA ILE A 405 -6.22 -8.08 11.74
C ILE A 405 -7.00 -8.71 10.59
N THR A 406 -7.10 -8.06 9.43
CA THR A 406 -7.78 -8.62 8.26
C THR A 406 -7.11 -9.91 7.75
N ARG A 407 -5.78 -10.03 7.84
CA ARG A 407 -5.10 -11.30 7.51
C ARG A 407 -5.41 -12.40 8.53
N VAL A 408 -5.53 -12.04 9.81
CA VAL A 408 -5.95 -12.96 10.88
C VAL A 408 -7.38 -13.43 10.65
N GLU A 409 -8.29 -12.52 10.33
CA GLU A 409 -9.67 -12.82 9.98
C GLU A 409 -9.76 -13.77 8.78
N GLN A 410 -8.97 -13.54 7.73
CA GLN A 410 -8.89 -14.45 6.58
C GLN A 410 -8.43 -15.87 6.95
N LEU A 411 -7.42 -16.00 7.82
CA LEU A 411 -6.95 -17.31 8.29
C LEU A 411 -8.05 -18.04 9.08
N ILE A 412 -8.82 -17.32 9.88
CA ILE A 412 -9.93 -17.87 10.66
C ILE A 412 -11.08 -18.30 9.76
N HIS A 413 -11.43 -17.48 8.77
CA HIS A 413 -12.42 -17.86 7.76
C HIS A 413 -12.00 -19.10 6.97
N GLN A 414 -10.72 -19.21 6.59
CA GLN A 414 -10.21 -20.42 5.93
C GLN A 414 -10.37 -21.67 6.80
N GLN A 415 -10.09 -21.55 8.11
CA GLN A 415 -10.27 -22.66 9.06
C GLN A 415 -11.74 -23.04 9.23
N ILE A 416 -12.62 -22.06 9.44
CA ILE A 416 -14.07 -22.31 9.58
C ILE A 416 -14.61 -22.97 8.31
N ASN A 417 -14.23 -22.49 7.13
CA ASN A 417 -14.67 -23.08 5.87
C ASN A 417 -14.15 -24.52 5.69
N GLY A 418 -12.92 -24.81 6.12
CA GLY A 418 -12.38 -26.17 6.13
C GLY A 418 -13.17 -27.11 7.05
N ALA A 419 -13.57 -26.61 8.23
CA ALA A 419 -14.43 -27.34 9.15
C ALA A 419 -15.86 -27.57 8.59
N GLU A 420 -16.48 -26.58 7.95
CA GLU A 420 -17.82 -26.70 7.37
C GLU A 420 -17.87 -27.72 6.20
N GLN A 421 -16.82 -27.81 5.37
CA GLN A 421 -16.74 -28.80 4.28
C GLN A 421 -16.72 -30.24 4.79
N PHE A 422 -16.27 -30.44 6.02
CA PHE A 422 -16.24 -31.74 6.66
C PHE A 422 -17.66 -32.22 7.03
N ILE A 423 -18.52 -31.28 7.44
CA ILE A 423 -19.88 -31.55 7.91
C ILE A 423 -20.83 -31.89 6.73
N GLN A 424 -20.58 -31.35 5.53
CA GLN A 424 -21.50 -31.44 4.38
C GLN A 424 -21.22 -32.59 3.39
N ARG A 425 -20.46 -33.63 3.75
CA ARG A 425 -20.12 -34.72 2.81
C ARG A 425 -21.38 -35.53 2.40
N PRO A 426 -21.57 -35.86 1.10
CA PRO A 426 -22.73 -36.65 0.65
C PRO A 426 -22.64 -38.10 1.14
N GLY A 427 -23.66 -38.59 1.87
CA GLY A 427 -23.81 -40.01 2.20
C GLY A 427 -24.38 -40.37 3.58
N GLN A 428 -24.72 -39.42 4.46
CA GLN A 428 -25.21 -39.75 5.82
C GLN A 428 -26.40 -38.87 6.24
N GLU A 429 -27.62 -39.27 5.86
CA GLU A 429 -28.86 -38.63 6.32
C GLU A 429 -29.06 -38.70 7.85
N ALA A 430 -28.43 -39.68 8.53
CA ALA A 430 -28.51 -39.84 9.98
C ALA A 430 -27.69 -38.82 10.81
N LEU A 431 -26.79 -38.05 10.16
CA LEU A 431 -25.94 -37.08 10.85
C LEU A 431 -26.57 -35.68 10.99
N GLN A 432 -27.62 -35.34 10.22
CA GLN A 432 -28.16 -33.97 10.19
C GLN A 432 -28.64 -33.46 11.56
N ASP A 433 -29.23 -34.33 12.38
CA ASP A 433 -29.63 -33.95 13.74
C ASP A 433 -28.39 -33.78 14.64
N MET A 434 -27.39 -34.67 14.58
CA MET A 434 -26.23 -34.64 15.48
C MET A 434 -25.16 -33.58 15.11
N THR A 435 -25.09 -33.15 13.85
CA THR A 435 -24.16 -32.12 13.39
C THR A 435 -24.72 -30.71 13.53
N TYR A 436 -26.02 -30.56 13.81
CA TYR A 436 -26.67 -29.25 13.99
C TYR A 436 -25.95 -28.39 15.04
N GLY A 437 -25.53 -28.97 16.17
CA GLY A 437 -24.81 -28.24 17.20
C GLY A 437 -23.42 -27.76 16.76
N VAL A 438 -22.74 -28.54 15.91
CA VAL A 438 -21.43 -28.20 15.33
C VAL A 438 -21.59 -27.06 14.31
N ASP A 439 -22.59 -27.16 13.43
CA ASP A 439 -22.90 -26.11 12.45
C ASP A 439 -23.28 -24.79 13.12
N VAL A 440 -24.10 -24.84 14.17
CA VAL A 440 -24.48 -23.64 14.92
C VAL A 440 -23.29 -23.04 15.65
N PHE A 441 -22.40 -23.86 16.21
CA PHE A 441 -21.16 -23.39 16.84
C PHE A 441 -20.26 -22.66 15.83
N PHE A 442 -20.01 -23.22 14.64
CA PHE A 442 -19.14 -22.57 13.64
C PHE A 442 -19.77 -21.29 13.05
N ARG A 443 -21.09 -21.27 12.84
CA ARG A 443 -21.80 -20.04 12.44
C ARG A 443 -21.74 -18.97 13.52
N ALA A 444 -21.93 -19.36 14.78
CA ALA A 444 -21.81 -18.44 15.92
C ALA A 444 -20.36 -17.95 16.07
N LEU A 445 -19.37 -18.83 15.91
CA LEU A 445 -17.95 -18.48 15.95
C LEU A 445 -17.60 -17.49 14.83
N ARG A 446 -18.05 -17.74 13.59
CA ARG A 446 -17.89 -16.78 12.48
C ARG A 446 -18.45 -15.41 12.86
N THR A 447 -19.70 -15.38 13.34
CA THR A 447 -20.37 -14.12 13.73
C THR A 447 -19.62 -13.40 14.86
N VAL A 448 -19.20 -14.12 15.91
CA VAL A 448 -18.46 -13.55 17.04
C VAL A 448 -17.10 -13.02 16.58
N MET A 449 -16.41 -13.71 15.68
CA MET A 449 -15.12 -13.27 15.16
C MET A 449 -15.25 -12.06 14.24
N GLU A 450 -16.27 -12.02 13.38
CA GLU A 450 -16.61 -10.84 12.57
C GLU A 450 -16.94 -9.63 13.47
N ASP A 451 -17.70 -9.83 14.55
CA ASP A 451 -18.01 -8.80 15.55
C ASP A 451 -16.74 -8.26 16.22
N ILE A 452 -15.80 -9.13 16.59
CA ILE A 452 -14.54 -8.74 17.26
C ILE A 452 -13.61 -8.03 16.27
N CYS A 453 -13.44 -8.55 15.05
CA CYS A 453 -12.66 -7.90 14.00
C CYS A 453 -13.25 -6.52 13.66
N THR A 454 -14.58 -6.41 13.60
CA THR A 454 -15.28 -5.14 13.47
C THR A 454 -14.98 -4.25 14.66
N GLY A 455 -15.12 -4.72 15.90
CA GLY A 455 -14.81 -3.97 17.13
C GLY A 455 -13.37 -3.43 17.16
N THR A 456 -12.42 -4.23 16.67
CA THR A 456 -10.99 -3.89 16.66
C THR A 456 -10.70 -2.67 15.77
N GLY A 457 -11.46 -2.49 14.69
CA GLY A 457 -11.41 -1.31 13.84
C GLY A 457 -12.05 -0.04 14.40
N ALA A 458 -12.54 -0.02 15.64
CA ALA A 458 -13.27 1.13 16.20
C ALA A 458 -12.43 2.41 16.25
N LEU A 459 -11.18 2.32 16.72
CA LEU A 459 -10.26 3.47 16.77
C LEU A 459 -9.95 4.01 15.37
N LEU A 460 -9.76 3.12 14.38
CA LEU A 460 -9.60 3.50 12.99
C LEU A 460 -10.85 4.24 12.47
N ARG A 461 -12.05 3.72 12.76
CA ARG A 461 -13.32 4.37 12.41
C ARG A 461 -13.50 5.73 13.08
N GLU A 462 -13.07 5.89 14.34
CA GLU A 462 -13.08 7.20 15.01
C GLU A 462 -12.17 8.21 14.31
N GLN A 463 -10.96 7.81 13.91
CA GLN A 463 -10.10 8.70 13.13
C GLN A 463 -10.71 8.98 11.75
N MET A 464 -11.36 8.00 11.12
CA MET A 464 -12.10 8.22 9.89
C MET A 464 -13.23 9.24 10.09
N LYS A 465 -13.99 9.20 11.19
CA LYS A 465 -15.03 10.23 11.47
C LYS A 465 -14.45 11.64 11.48
N VAL A 466 -13.26 11.83 12.04
CA VAL A 466 -12.56 13.14 12.00
C VAL A 466 -12.25 13.54 10.56
N LEU A 467 -11.82 12.61 9.71
CA LEU A 467 -11.59 12.88 8.29
C LEU A 467 -12.88 13.20 7.53
N HIS A 468 -13.97 12.48 7.78
CA HIS A 468 -15.26 12.74 7.13
C HIS A 468 -15.83 14.11 7.57
N GLU A 469 -15.70 14.47 8.85
CA GLU A 469 -16.04 15.79 9.35
C GLU A 469 -15.25 16.89 8.63
N PHE A 470 -13.94 16.68 8.47
CA PHE A 470 -13.08 17.59 7.72
C PHE A 470 -13.49 17.68 6.24
N GLN A 471 -13.76 16.55 5.59
CA GLN A 471 -14.19 16.49 4.19
C GLN A 471 -15.56 17.16 3.96
N ARG A 472 -16.50 17.01 4.90
CA ARG A 472 -17.80 17.69 4.83
C ARG A 472 -17.63 19.21 4.94
N ARG A 473 -16.73 19.66 5.82
CA ARG A 473 -16.47 21.09 6.05
C ARG A 473 -15.72 21.77 4.92
N TYR A 474 -14.74 21.09 4.32
CA TYR A 474 -13.80 21.71 3.38
C TYR A 474 -13.78 21.08 1.98
N GLY A 475 -14.46 19.95 1.78
CA GLY A 475 -14.29 19.09 0.61
C GLY A 475 -13.15 18.08 0.77
N PRO A 476 -13.01 17.12 -0.16
CA PRO A 476 -11.95 16.11 -0.12
C PRO A 476 -10.63 16.71 -0.63
N LEU A 477 -9.97 17.50 0.22
CA LEU A 477 -8.82 18.32 -0.18
C LEU A 477 -7.62 17.53 -0.73
N SER A 478 -7.44 16.27 -0.33
CA SER A 478 -6.45 15.36 -0.94
C SER A 478 -6.76 15.07 -2.41
N THR A 479 -8.02 14.79 -2.72
CA THR A 479 -8.51 14.58 -4.09
C THR A 479 -8.50 15.87 -4.90
N VAL A 480 -8.85 17.00 -4.27
CA VAL A 480 -8.71 18.32 -4.89
C VAL A 480 -7.25 18.64 -5.21
N ALA A 481 -6.30 18.35 -4.30
CA ALA A 481 -4.88 18.60 -4.53
C ALA A 481 -4.29 17.68 -5.60
N LEU A 482 -4.83 16.47 -5.77
CA LEU A 482 -4.52 15.62 -6.93
C LEU A 482 -5.02 16.20 -8.25
N LEU A 483 -6.16 16.89 -8.28
CA LEU A 483 -6.68 17.53 -9.50
C LEU A 483 -6.03 18.90 -9.76
N TYR A 484 -5.78 19.67 -8.71
CA TYR A 484 -5.23 21.02 -8.74
C TYR A 484 -4.24 21.20 -7.56
N PRO A 485 -2.96 20.86 -7.71
CA PRO A 485 -2.02 20.85 -6.59
C PRO A 485 -1.65 22.26 -6.11
N ILE A 486 -1.44 22.40 -4.79
CA ILE A 486 -0.96 23.63 -4.16
C ILE A 486 0.39 24.02 -4.76
N GLN A 487 0.51 25.25 -5.25
CA GLN A 487 1.76 25.77 -5.79
C GLN A 487 2.72 26.22 -4.67
N PRO A 488 4.04 26.16 -4.87
CA PRO A 488 5.00 26.68 -3.90
C PRO A 488 4.71 28.13 -3.50
N GLY A 489 4.62 28.41 -2.20
CA GLY A 489 4.37 29.75 -1.66
C GLY A 489 2.92 30.25 -1.76
N MET A 490 2.00 29.47 -2.35
CA MET A 490 0.58 29.85 -2.45
C MET A 490 -0.12 29.72 -1.10
N ARG A 491 -0.93 30.73 -0.73
CA ARG A 491 -1.79 30.66 0.47
C ARG A 491 -2.93 29.67 0.23
N ALA A 492 -3.29 28.91 1.27
CA ALA A 492 -4.33 27.88 1.17
C ALA A 492 -5.69 28.44 0.70
N GLU A 493 -6.08 29.63 1.17
CA GLU A 493 -7.33 30.29 0.78
C GLU A 493 -7.38 30.60 -0.73
N GLN A 494 -6.29 31.16 -1.26
CA GLN A 494 -6.15 31.43 -2.69
C GLN A 494 -6.17 30.14 -3.50
N TRP A 495 -5.49 29.10 -3.01
CA TRP A 495 -5.51 27.78 -3.63
C TRP A 495 -6.94 27.20 -3.70
N LEU A 496 -7.70 27.25 -2.60
CA LEU A 496 -9.09 26.75 -2.58
C LEU A 496 -9.97 27.47 -3.59
N GLN A 497 -9.86 28.80 -3.69
CA GLN A 497 -10.61 29.60 -4.66
C GLN A 497 -10.26 29.22 -6.09
N ASN A 498 -8.97 29.13 -6.41
CA ASN A 498 -8.48 28.75 -7.74
C ASN A 498 -8.88 27.32 -8.11
N ALA A 499 -8.74 26.38 -7.19
CA ALA A 499 -9.12 24.98 -7.39
C ALA A 499 -10.62 24.85 -7.65
N ARG A 500 -11.45 25.56 -6.87
CA ARG A 500 -12.91 25.59 -7.08
C ARG A 500 -13.27 26.17 -8.45
N ALA A 501 -12.66 27.29 -8.84
CA ALA A 501 -12.87 27.90 -10.14
C ALA A 501 -12.49 26.95 -11.29
N ALA A 502 -11.36 26.25 -11.17
CA ALA A 502 -10.92 25.28 -12.17
C ALA A 502 -11.87 24.07 -12.28
N LEU A 503 -12.38 23.54 -11.16
CA LEU A 503 -13.33 22.42 -11.17
C LEU A 503 -14.71 22.81 -11.70
N ARG A 504 -15.14 24.07 -11.53
CA ARG A 504 -16.39 24.59 -12.10
C ARG A 504 -16.38 24.66 -13.62
N GLN A 505 -15.20 24.71 -14.24
CA GLN A 505 -15.05 24.70 -15.71
C GLN A 505 -15.29 23.32 -16.32
N VAL A 506 -15.34 22.26 -15.51
CA VAL A 506 -15.67 20.91 -15.98
C VAL A 506 -17.17 20.69 -15.86
N ASP A 507 -17.78 20.16 -16.93
CA ASP A 507 -19.22 19.89 -16.97
C ASP A 507 -19.68 18.94 -15.87
N ASN A 508 -20.92 19.14 -15.41
CA ASN A 508 -21.45 18.45 -14.24
C ASN A 508 -21.57 16.93 -14.46
N GLU A 509 -21.85 16.50 -15.70
CA GLU A 509 -22.01 15.09 -16.08
C GLU A 509 -20.79 14.23 -15.71
N PHE A 510 -19.58 14.79 -15.75
CA PHE A 510 -18.34 14.08 -15.42
C PHE A 510 -18.15 13.84 -13.91
N PHE A 511 -18.99 14.46 -13.07
CA PHE A 511 -19.01 14.23 -11.63
C PHE A 511 -20.14 13.29 -11.19
N GLU A 512 -21.13 13.04 -12.05
CA GLU A 512 -22.32 12.24 -11.75
C GLU A 512 -22.20 10.78 -12.22
N ALA A 513 -21.33 10.50 -13.21
CA ALA A 513 -20.93 9.16 -13.65
C ALA A 513 -20.11 8.42 -12.57
#